data_AF-A0A969FD60-F1
#
_entry.id   AF-A0A969FD60-F1
#
_cell.length_a   1.000
_cell.length_b   1.000
_cell.length_c   1.000
_cell.angle_alpha   90.00
_cell.angle_beta   90.00
_cell.angle_gamma   90.00
#
_symmetry.space_group_name_H-M   'P 1'
#
loop_
_entity.id
_entity.type
_entity.pdbx_description
1 polymer ?
#
loop_
_entity_poly.entity_id
_entity_poly.type
_entity_poly.pdbx_seq_one_letter_code
_entity_poly.pdbx_strand_id
1 'polypeptide(L)'
;MRARIENQVLFLHPEDVPPYKKKGSVVRNTYFWALRAIAAQALFDHEWEYESEVWLALQRMLLSFSESGYLGLSETILEFPYDQGEIPAVLRPVATWEERE
;
A
#
# COMPACT_ATOMS: atom_id res chain seq x y z
N MET A 1 -5.23 2.70 -3.16
CA MET A 1 -4.54 1.41 -3.36
C MET A 1 -5.49 0.32 -2.91
N ARG A 2 -6.08 -0.40 -3.86
CA ARG A 2 -6.98 -1.52 -3.58
C ARG A 2 -6.24 -2.53 -2.72
N ALA A 3 -6.86 -2.84 -1.59
CA ALA A 3 -6.28 -3.62 -0.52
C ALA A 3 -7.29 -4.64 -0.01
N ARG A 4 -6.83 -5.85 0.27
CA ARG A 4 -7.63 -6.89 0.94
C ARG A 4 -6.78 -7.59 2.00
N ILE A 5 -7.42 -8.14 3.02
CA ILE A 5 -6.77 -8.90 4.08
C ILE A 5 -7.33 -10.30 4.09
N GLU A 6 -6.43 -11.27 4.02
CA GLU A 6 -6.73 -12.69 4.14
C GLU A 6 -5.63 -13.35 4.96
N ASN A 7 -6.00 -14.16 5.97
CA ASN A 7 -5.05 -14.88 6.83
C ASN A 7 -3.95 -13.99 7.45
N GLN A 8 -4.30 -12.78 7.90
CA GLN A 8 -3.35 -11.79 8.45
C GLN A 8 -2.27 -11.31 7.46
N VAL A 9 -2.51 -11.49 6.16
CA VAL A 9 -1.69 -10.94 5.09
C VAL A 9 -2.51 -9.86 4.38
N LEU A 10 -1.91 -8.69 4.21
CA LEU A 10 -2.44 -7.60 3.40
C LEU A 10 -1.93 -7.76 1.97
N PHE A 11 -2.87 -7.74 1.03
CA PHE A 11 -2.60 -7.81 -0.41
C PHE A 11 -2.87 -6.45 -1.02
N LEU A 12 -1.93 -5.94 -1.83
CA LEU A 12 -2.12 -4.73 -2.64
C LEU A 12 -2.21 -5.09 -4.12
N HIS A 13 -3.16 -4.47 -4.82
CA HIS A 13 -3.31 -4.68 -6.26
C HIS A 13 -2.08 -4.15 -7.02
N PRO A 14 -1.51 -4.91 -7.99
CA PRO A 14 -0.24 -4.57 -8.64
C PRO A 14 -0.27 -3.22 -9.37
N GLU A 15 -1.44 -2.83 -9.91
CA GLU A 15 -1.60 -1.57 -10.64
C GLU A 15 -1.54 -0.32 -9.76
N ASP A 16 -1.79 -0.47 -8.45
CA ASP A 16 -1.84 0.67 -7.54
C ASP A 16 -0.47 0.91 -6.87
N VAL A 17 0.49 0.01 -7.08
CA VAL A 17 1.89 0.18 -6.68
C VAL A 17 2.63 0.96 -7.76
N PRO A 18 3.28 2.10 -7.44
CA PRO A 18 3.93 2.92 -8.44
C PRO A 18 5.10 2.20 -9.11
N PRO A 19 5.20 2.16 -10.45
CA PRO A 19 6.28 1.45 -11.12
C PRO A 19 7.61 2.18 -10.97
N TYR A 20 8.70 1.41 -10.86
CA TYR A 20 10.06 1.94 -10.97
C TYR A 20 10.31 2.55 -12.36
N LYS A 21 10.89 3.76 -12.39
CA LYS A 21 11.28 4.44 -13.63
C LYS A 21 12.73 4.88 -13.57
N LYS A 22 13.60 4.31 -14.41
CA LYS A 22 15.07 4.57 -14.43
C LYS A 22 15.44 6.05 -14.54
N LYS A 23 14.64 6.85 -15.25
CA LYS A 23 14.80 8.31 -15.39
C LYS A 23 13.65 9.11 -14.74
N GLY A 24 12.98 8.50 -13.76
CA GLY A 24 11.82 9.08 -13.07
C GLY A 24 12.18 9.86 -11.81
N SER A 25 11.14 10.28 -11.08
CA SER A 25 11.27 10.95 -9.78
C SER A 25 12.04 10.09 -8.78
N VAL A 26 13.03 10.69 -8.13
CA VAL A 26 13.80 10.05 -7.05
C VAL A 26 12.85 9.61 -5.93
N VAL A 27 11.90 10.47 -5.52
CA VAL A 27 10.97 10.17 -4.42
C VAL A 27 10.08 8.96 -4.76
N ARG A 28 9.53 8.90 -5.98
CA ARG A 28 8.68 7.77 -6.40
C ARG A 28 9.47 6.46 -6.49
N ASN A 29 10.72 6.52 -6.96
CA ASN A 29 11.58 5.34 -6.98
C ASN A 29 11.97 4.90 -5.56
N THR A 30 12.26 5.84 -4.66
CA THR A 30 12.51 5.54 -3.24
C THR A 30 11.28 4.89 -2.62
N TYR A 31 10.09 5.40 -2.90
CA TYR A 31 8.83 4.82 -2.43
C TYR A 31 8.65 3.37 -2.90
N PHE A 32 8.84 3.12 -4.20
CA PHE A 32 8.80 1.77 -4.77
C PHE A 32 9.75 0.81 -4.05
N TRP A 33 11.01 1.21 -3.85
CA TRP A 33 11.98 0.36 -3.17
C TRP A 33 11.68 0.15 -1.69
N ALA A 34 11.15 1.17 -1.01
CA ALA A 34 10.75 1.06 0.39
C ALA A 34 9.57 0.09 0.57
N LEU A 35 8.54 0.19 -0.29
CA LEU A 35 7.44 -0.78 -0.35
C LEU A 35 7.95 -2.20 -0.58
N ARG A 36 8.89 -2.37 -1.52
CA ARG A 36 9.41 -3.69 -1.89
C ARG A 36 10.27 -4.31 -0.80
N ALA A 37 10.98 -3.50 -0.02
CA ALA A 37 11.93 -3.98 0.99
C ALA A 37 11.25 -4.64 2.20
N ILE A 38 9.98 -4.32 2.47
CA ILE A 38 9.21 -4.87 3.59
C ILE A 38 8.11 -5.85 3.14
N ALA A 39 7.98 -6.10 1.83
CA ALA A 39 7.02 -7.04 1.30
C ALA A 39 7.53 -8.48 1.46
N ALA A 40 6.62 -9.41 1.77
CA ALA A 40 6.90 -10.84 1.71
C ALA A 40 7.00 -11.31 0.25
N GLN A 41 6.11 -10.78 -0.60
CA GLN A 41 6.11 -11.00 -2.05
C GLN A 41 5.85 -9.70 -2.80
N ALA A 42 6.59 -9.47 -3.89
CA ALA A 42 6.51 -8.24 -4.70
C ALA A 42 6.85 -8.52 -6.18
N LEU A 43 6.12 -9.44 -6.79
CA LEU A 43 6.24 -9.73 -8.23
C LEU A 43 5.50 -8.67 -9.05
N PHE A 44 5.87 -8.55 -10.33
CA PHE A 44 5.39 -7.46 -11.18
C PHE A 44 3.90 -7.58 -11.55
N ASP A 45 3.38 -8.78 -11.76
CA ASP A 45 1.98 -9.05 -12.16
C ASP A 45 1.17 -9.79 -11.07
N HIS A 46 1.66 -9.80 -9.84
CA HIS A 46 0.96 -10.39 -8.69
C HIS A 46 0.66 -9.32 -7.65
N GLU A 47 -0.30 -9.61 -6.79
CA GLU A 47 -0.52 -8.81 -5.60
C GLU A 47 0.74 -8.76 -4.73
N TRP A 48 0.97 -7.61 -4.12
CA TRP A 48 2.08 -7.45 -3.17
C TRP A 48 1.59 -7.82 -1.78
N GLU A 49 2.37 -8.63 -1.07
CA GLU A 49 1.98 -9.25 0.19
C GLU A 49 2.73 -8.66 1.37
N TYR A 50 2.01 -8.34 2.44
CA TYR A 50 2.55 -7.80 3.67
C TYR A 50 1.97 -8.54 4.88
N GLU A 51 2.83 -9.28 5.58
CA GLU A 51 2.50 -9.95 6.84
C GLU A 51 2.18 -8.93 7.94
N SER A 52 1.39 -9.33 8.93
CA SER A 52 0.93 -8.45 10.01
C SER A 52 2.07 -7.76 10.80
N GLU A 53 3.22 -8.43 10.88
CA GLU A 53 4.44 -8.03 11.54
C GLU A 53 5.03 -6.73 10.95
N VAL A 54 4.78 -6.48 9.67
CA VAL A 54 5.27 -5.29 8.97
C VAL A 54 4.21 -4.20 8.77
N TRP A 55 2.96 -4.42 9.18
CA TRP A 55 1.87 -3.44 8.98
C TRP A 55 2.14 -2.09 9.64
N LEU A 56 2.75 -2.06 10.82
CA LEU A 56 3.13 -0.80 11.48
C LEU A 56 4.18 -0.02 10.67
N ALA A 57 5.13 -0.73 10.05
CA ALA A 57 6.14 -0.12 9.20
C ALA A 57 5.51 0.41 7.90
N LEU A 58 4.63 -0.38 7.29
CA LEU A 58 3.85 0.01 6.12
C LEU A 58 3.02 1.26 6.41
N GLN A 59 2.26 1.29 7.51
CA GLN A 59 1.44 2.43 7.92
C GLN A 59 2.27 3.72 8.03
N ARG A 60 3.41 3.68 8.73
CA ARG A 60 4.28 4.86 8.90
C ARG A 60 4.86 5.34 7.58
N MET A 61 5.24 4.41 6.72
CA MET A 61 5.78 4.72 5.40
C MET A 61 4.71 5.36 4.50
N LEU A 62 3.53 4.75 4.39
CA LEU A 62 2.42 5.30 3.61
C LEU A 62 2.05 6.72 4.07
N LEU A 63 1.96 6.93 5.38
CA LEU A 63 1.69 8.25 5.95
C LEU A 63 2.79 9.26 5.57
N SER A 64 4.06 8.92 5.78
CA SER A 64 5.19 9.80 5.46
C SER A 64 5.25 10.17 3.98
N PHE A 65 4.92 9.23 3.08
CA PHE A 65 4.92 9.47 1.64
C PHE A 65 3.68 10.26 1.19
N SER A 66 2.53 10.09 1.84
CA SER A 66 1.33 10.90 1.57
C SER A 66 1.55 12.39 1.86
N GLU A 67 2.30 12.70 2.93
CA GLU A 67 2.64 14.07 3.33
C GLU A 67 3.71 14.70 2.43
N SER A 68 4.38 13.92 1.58
CA SER A 68 5.47 14.41 0.73
C SER A 68 5.00 15.23 -0.48
N GLY A 69 3.74 15.08 -0.90
CA GLY A 69 3.17 15.73 -2.08
C GLY A 69 3.62 15.19 -3.44
N TYR A 70 4.44 14.11 -3.48
CA TYR A 70 4.93 13.51 -4.73
C TYR A 70 4.09 12.33 -5.25
N LEU A 71 3.12 11.88 -4.47
CA LEU A 71 2.28 10.71 -4.72
C LEU A 71 0.82 11.11 -4.57
N GLY A 72 -0.06 10.49 -5.36
CA GLY A 72 -1.50 10.65 -5.23
C GLY A 72 -2.06 9.81 -4.08
N LEU A 73 -3.27 10.15 -3.61
CA LEU A 73 -3.96 9.38 -2.57
C LEU A 73 -4.17 7.92 -2.98
N SER A 74 -4.42 7.67 -4.27
CA SER A 74 -4.55 6.31 -4.82
C SER A 74 -3.29 5.46 -4.64
N GLU A 75 -2.13 6.08 -4.41
CA GLU A 75 -0.83 5.43 -4.24
C GLU A 75 -0.39 5.34 -2.77
N THR A 76 -1.09 5.99 -1.83
CA THR A 76 -0.67 6.07 -0.42
C THR A 76 -1.78 5.73 0.58
N ILE A 77 -3.03 5.64 0.14
CA ILE A 77 -4.17 5.24 0.97
C ILE A 77 -4.61 3.84 0.58
N LEU A 78 -4.73 2.97 1.58
CA LEU A 78 -5.30 1.63 1.46
C LEU A 78 -6.81 1.74 1.31
N GLU A 79 -7.36 1.11 0.30
CA GLU A 79 -8.78 1.14 -0.02
C GLU A 79 -9.32 -0.29 0.10
N PHE A 80 -10.11 -0.52 1.14
CA PHE A 80 -10.66 -1.83 1.47
C PHE A 80 -12.07 -1.99 0.94
N PRO A 81 -12.45 -3.20 0.48
CA PRO A 81 -13.81 -3.46 0.05
C PRO A 81 -14.75 -3.49 1.26
N TYR A 82 -16.01 -3.12 1.06
CA TYR A 82 -16.97 -3.03 2.17
C TYR A 82 -17.26 -4.37 2.86
N ASP A 83 -17.09 -5.47 2.14
CA ASP A 83 -17.30 -6.82 2.63
C ASP A 83 -16.09 -7.39 3.41
N GLN A 84 -14.97 -6.67 3.46
CA GLN A 84 -13.78 -7.02 4.26
C GLN A 84 -14.09 -7.13 5.76
N GLY A 85 -15.15 -6.45 6.23
CA GLY A 85 -15.56 -6.42 7.64
C GLY A 85 -14.93 -5.26 8.40
N GLU A 86 -13.77 -5.47 9.02
CA GLU A 86 -13.10 -4.46 9.85
C GLU A 86 -11.66 -4.20 9.39
N ILE A 87 -11.30 -2.91 9.30
CA ILE A 87 -9.91 -2.50 9.08
C ILE A 87 -9.14 -2.60 10.41
N PRO A 88 -8.04 -3.39 10.46
CA PRO A 88 -7.20 -3.49 11.66
C PRO A 88 -6.75 -2.12 12.15
N ALA A 89 -6.74 -1.92 13.47
CA ALA A 89 -6.45 -0.62 14.09
C ALA A 89 -5.12 0.00 13.63
N VAL A 90 -4.10 -0.83 13.36
CA VAL A 90 -2.79 -0.39 12.86
C VAL A 90 -2.86 0.16 11.43
N LEU A 91 -3.80 -0.27 10.59
CA LEU A 91 -3.93 0.20 9.21
C LEU A 91 -4.89 1.39 9.08
N ARG A 92 -5.82 1.59 10.03
CA ARG A 92 -6.83 2.67 10.00
C ARG A 92 -6.28 4.07 9.68
N PRO A 93 -5.11 4.51 10.15
CA PRO A 93 -4.60 5.85 9.85
C PRO A 93 -4.32 6.13 8.37
N VAL A 94 -4.16 5.07 7.57
CA VAL A 94 -3.83 5.15 6.13
C VAL A 94 -4.83 4.37 5.30
N ALA A 95 -6.05 4.20 5.80
CA ALA A 95 -7.05 3.35 5.19
C ALA A 95 -8.40 4.06 5.01
N THR A 96 -9.11 3.65 3.97
CA THR A 96 -10.48 4.04 3.66
C THR A 96 -11.26 2.82 3.15
N TRP A 97 -12.57 2.98 3.05
CA TRP A 97 -13.42 2.07 2.31
C TRP A 97 -13.51 2.52 0.84
N GLU A 98 -13.70 1.58 -0.08
CA GLU A 98 -14.02 1.86 -1.49
C GLU A 98 -15.27 2.77 -1.60
N GLU A 99 -15.45 3.54 -2.67
CA GLU A 99 -16.71 4.29 -2.85
C GLU A 99 -17.85 3.36 -3.29
N ARG A 100 -19.07 3.58 -2.78
CA ARG A 100 -20.27 2.91 -3.32
C ARG A 100 -20.74 3.68 -4.55
N GLU A 101 -20.79 3.02 -5.71
CA GLU A 101 -21.55 3.50 -6.88
C GLU A 101 -23.07 3.48 -6.63
#